data_AF-A0A962ZLK6-F1
#
_entry.id   AF-A0A962ZLK6-F1
#
_cell.length_a   1.000
_cell.length_b   1.000
_cell.length_c   1.000
_cell.angle_alpha   90.00
_cell.angle_beta   90.00
_cell.angle_gamma   90.00
#
_symmetry.space_group_name_H-M   'P 1'
#
loop_
_entity.id
_entity.type
_entity.pdbx_description
1 polymer ?
#
loop_
_entity_poly.entity_id
_entity_poly.type
_entity_poly.pdbx_seq_one_letter_code
_entity_poly.pdbx_strand_id
1 'polypeptide(L)'
;YPLAGEFSFRRDVLNDILIPSDWGLEIGVLSEMCRNYANNRLCQADIAGVYDHKHQDLSADNDEGGLSKMSIDIAKALFRKLASRGVTFNTETFRSLKATYYRIALDFVETYHNDAVINGLSLDIHHEEQAVELFAENIVKAGEAFLANPMERPFIPSWNRVISAIPDILQQLVDAVEADHAEFAAG
;
A
#
# COMPACT_ATOMS: atom_id res chain seq x y z
N TYR A 1 -6.82 0.99 10.47
CA TYR A 1 -5.66 0.25 9.93
C TYR A 1 -5.28 0.83 8.57
N PRO A 2 -4.05 1.37 8.37
CA PRO A 2 -3.67 2.09 7.14
C PRO A 2 -3.58 1.27 5.84
N LEU A 3 -3.45 -0.05 5.95
CA LEU A 3 -3.34 -0.99 4.81
C LEU A 3 -4.57 -1.91 4.72
N ALA A 4 -5.72 -1.44 5.20
CA ALA A 4 -6.95 -2.24 5.14
C ALA A 4 -7.43 -2.34 3.68
N GLY A 5 -7.77 -3.54 3.23
CA GLY A 5 -8.44 -3.73 1.94
C GLY A 5 -9.88 -3.21 1.97
N GLU A 6 -10.49 -3.14 3.16
CA GLU A 6 -11.85 -2.67 3.37
C GLU A 6 -11.87 -1.17 3.64
N PHE A 7 -12.44 -0.43 2.69
CA PHE A 7 -12.71 1.01 2.84
C PHE A 7 -13.97 1.42 2.10
N SER A 8 -14.53 2.57 2.47
CA SER A 8 -15.72 3.14 1.83
C SER A 8 -15.55 4.62 1.62
N PHE A 9 -16.05 5.11 0.47
CA PHE A 9 -16.02 6.51 0.11
C PHE A 9 -17.41 6.98 -0.31
N ARG A 10 -17.67 8.27 -0.11
CA ARG A 10 -18.77 8.91 -0.84
C ARG A 10 -18.39 9.01 -2.32
N ARG A 11 -19.39 8.87 -3.20
CA ARG A 11 -19.18 8.83 -4.66
C ARG A 11 -18.43 10.04 -5.22
N ASP A 12 -18.67 11.21 -4.63
CA ASP A 12 -18.03 12.47 -5.00
C ASP A 12 -16.51 12.46 -4.80
N VAL A 13 -16.00 11.69 -3.83
CA VAL A 13 -14.56 11.52 -3.58
C VAL A 13 -13.85 10.84 -4.75
N LEU A 14 -14.51 9.89 -5.42
CA LEU A 14 -13.89 9.06 -6.47
C LEU A 14 -13.46 9.84 -7.71
N ASN A 15 -14.06 11.01 -7.97
CA ASN A 15 -13.74 11.80 -9.16
C ASN A 15 -12.35 12.45 -9.08
N ASP A 16 -11.93 12.79 -7.86
CA ASP A 16 -10.77 13.64 -7.60
C ASP A 16 -9.56 12.87 -7.06
N ILE A 17 -9.77 11.70 -6.47
CA ILE A 17 -8.67 10.88 -5.95
C ILE A 17 -7.86 10.24 -7.09
N LEU A 18 -6.55 10.17 -6.88
CA LEU A 18 -5.63 9.42 -7.72
C LEU A 18 -5.42 8.04 -7.11
N ILE A 19 -5.83 7.00 -7.83
CA ILE A 19 -5.72 5.61 -7.37
C ILE A 19 -4.39 5.01 -7.87
N PRO A 20 -3.51 4.51 -7.00
CA PRO A 20 -2.34 3.74 -7.42
C PRO A 20 -2.75 2.40 -8.06
N SER A 21 -1.96 1.91 -9.02
CA SER A 21 -2.26 0.64 -9.72
C SER A 21 -1.74 -0.61 -9.01
N ASP A 22 -0.88 -0.48 -7.99
CA ASP A 22 -0.11 -1.59 -7.42
C ASP A 22 -0.47 -1.85 -5.94
N TRP A 23 0.30 -2.69 -5.23
CA TRP A 23 0.19 -2.95 -3.78
C TRP A 23 0.38 -1.71 -2.88
N GLY A 24 0.58 -0.54 -3.48
CA GLY A 24 0.51 0.76 -2.83
C GLY A 24 -0.90 1.37 -2.83
N LEU A 25 -1.93 0.65 -3.26
CA LEU A 25 -3.31 1.13 -3.37
C LEU A 25 -3.79 1.78 -2.08
N GLU A 26 -3.76 1.04 -0.98
CA GLU A 26 -4.30 1.46 0.31
C GLU A 26 -3.55 2.68 0.83
N ILE A 27 -2.21 2.63 0.80
CA ILE A 27 -1.37 3.73 1.29
C ILE A 27 -1.47 4.98 0.41
N GLY A 28 -1.59 4.81 -0.91
CA GLY A 28 -1.74 5.92 -1.84
C GLY A 28 -3.12 6.56 -1.73
N VAL A 29 -4.18 5.76 -1.61
CA VAL A 29 -5.55 6.24 -1.35
C VAL A 29 -5.59 6.98 -0.02
N LEU A 30 -5.05 6.42 1.06
CA LEU A 30 -4.97 7.09 2.36
C LEU A 30 -4.22 8.43 2.25
N SER A 31 -3.13 8.47 1.48
CA SER A 31 -2.36 9.69 1.30
C SER A 31 -3.09 10.76 0.48
N GLU A 32 -3.88 10.37 -0.52
CA GLU A 32 -4.78 11.29 -1.24
C GLU A 32 -5.89 11.80 -0.31
N MET A 33 -6.46 10.93 0.52
CA MET A 33 -7.47 11.32 1.50
C MET A 33 -6.93 12.35 2.50
N CYS A 34 -5.76 12.11 3.08
CA CYS A 34 -5.09 13.04 4.00
C CYS A 34 -4.67 14.36 3.33
N ARG A 35 -4.46 14.37 2.02
CA ARG A 35 -4.09 15.58 1.27
C ARG A 35 -5.30 16.43 0.92
N ASN A 36 -6.36 15.79 0.43
CA ASN A 36 -7.47 16.46 -0.22
C ASN A 36 -8.64 16.71 0.75
N TYR A 37 -8.67 16.02 1.89
CA TYR A 37 -9.74 16.13 2.89
C TYR A 37 -9.20 16.46 4.28
N ALA A 38 -9.99 17.23 5.04
CA ALA A 38 -9.69 17.51 6.43
C ALA A 38 -9.83 16.24 7.30
N ASN A 39 -9.00 16.11 8.32
CA ASN A 39 -8.97 14.92 9.20
C ASN A 39 -10.33 14.59 9.83
N ASN A 40 -11.18 15.59 10.09
CA ASN A 40 -12.53 15.38 10.63
C ASN A 40 -13.53 14.75 9.63
N ARG A 41 -13.11 14.52 8.39
CA ARG A 41 -13.85 13.77 7.36
C ARG A 41 -13.35 12.33 7.20
N LEU A 42 -12.36 11.93 8.00
CA LEU A 42 -11.80 10.59 8.01
C LEU A 42 -12.22 9.90 9.30
N CYS A 43 -12.61 8.64 9.22
CA CYS A 43 -12.89 7.83 10.40
C CYS A 43 -12.37 6.41 10.17
N GLN A 44 -12.10 5.71 11.27
CA GLN A 44 -11.87 4.27 11.27
C GLN A 44 -13.02 3.65 12.06
N ALA A 45 -13.62 2.61 11.50
CA ALA A 45 -14.68 1.84 12.14
C ALA A 45 -14.18 0.42 12.36
N ASP A 46 -14.51 -0.13 13.53
CA ASP A 46 -14.40 -1.56 13.74
C ASP A 46 -15.54 -2.24 12.96
N ILE A 47 -15.18 -3.24 12.15
CA ILE A 47 -16.10 -3.94 11.25
C ILE A 47 -16.34 -5.39 11.68
N ALA A 48 -15.47 -5.96 12.54
CA ALA A 48 -15.55 -7.35 12.94
C ALA A 48 -14.77 -7.59 14.24
N GLY A 49 -15.38 -8.34 15.17
CA GLY A 49 -14.68 -8.75 16.41
C GLY A 49 -13.52 -9.73 16.17
N VAL A 50 -13.55 -10.45 15.05
CA VAL A 50 -12.44 -11.30 14.56
C VAL A 50 -12.33 -11.09 13.08
N TYR A 51 -11.12 -10.79 12.62
CA TYR A 51 -10.80 -10.63 11.21
C TYR A 51 -9.86 -11.76 10.80
N ASP A 52 -10.35 -12.67 9.96
CA ASP A 52 -9.53 -13.72 9.35
C ASP A 52 -9.08 -13.26 7.97
N HIS A 53 -7.79 -13.45 7.69
CA HIS A 53 -7.17 -12.98 6.47
C HIS A 53 -6.20 -14.03 5.94
N LYS A 54 -6.02 -14.04 4.62
CA LYS A 54 -5.09 -14.94 3.97
C LYS A 54 -3.65 -14.55 4.33
N HIS A 55 -2.98 -15.43 5.07
CA HIS A 55 -1.55 -15.31 5.31
C HIS A 55 -0.77 -15.48 4.00
N GLN A 56 0.18 -14.57 3.77
CA GLN A 56 1.09 -14.60 2.64
C GLN A 56 2.47 -15.06 3.13
N ASP A 57 3.20 -15.76 2.27
CA ASP A 57 4.57 -16.19 2.57
C ASP A 57 5.51 -14.97 2.63
N LEU A 58 6.49 -15.03 3.53
CA LEU A 58 7.50 -13.98 3.65
C LEU A 58 8.25 -13.75 2.33
N SER A 59 8.50 -14.83 1.57
CA SER A 59 9.17 -14.80 0.26
C SER A 59 10.58 -14.21 0.31
N ALA A 60 11.39 -14.63 1.30
CA ALA A 60 12.75 -14.11 1.52
C ALA A 60 13.68 -14.24 0.30
N ASP A 61 13.53 -15.31 -0.48
CA ASP A 61 14.33 -15.56 -1.69
C ASP A 61 13.63 -15.10 -2.99
N ASN A 62 12.49 -14.41 -2.89
CA ASN A 62 11.71 -13.99 -4.05
C ASN A 62 11.07 -12.60 -3.85
N ASP A 63 11.75 -11.58 -4.37
CA ASP A 63 11.29 -10.19 -4.33
C ASP A 63 10.04 -9.91 -5.18
N GLU A 64 9.61 -10.87 -6.01
CA GLU A 64 8.40 -10.78 -6.82
C GLU A 64 7.18 -11.47 -6.18
N GLY A 65 7.34 -12.04 -4.98
CA GLY A 65 6.30 -12.78 -4.27
C GLY A 65 6.01 -12.26 -2.86
N GLY A 66 4.81 -12.61 -2.38
CA GLY A 66 4.39 -12.48 -0.99
C GLY A 66 4.71 -11.14 -0.31
N LEU A 67 5.12 -11.22 0.95
CA LEU A 67 5.37 -10.02 1.77
C LEU A 67 6.60 -9.23 1.30
N SER A 68 7.60 -9.90 0.70
CA SER A 68 8.78 -9.21 0.14
C SER A 68 8.35 -8.19 -0.91
N LYS A 69 7.61 -8.63 -1.94
CA LYS A 69 7.09 -7.75 -2.99
C LYS A 69 6.22 -6.64 -2.43
N MET A 70 5.27 -6.98 -1.55
CA MET A 70 4.37 -5.99 -0.95
C MET A 70 5.14 -4.89 -0.23
N SER A 71 6.15 -5.25 0.57
CA SER A 71 6.96 -4.26 1.30
C SER A 71 7.75 -3.33 0.36
N ILE A 72 8.30 -3.87 -0.74
CA ILE A 72 9.01 -3.08 -1.77
C ILE A 72 8.04 -2.09 -2.44
N ASP A 73 6.85 -2.54 -2.81
CA ASP A 73 5.84 -1.71 -3.47
C ASP A 73 5.31 -0.60 -2.56
N ILE A 74 5.03 -0.91 -1.29
CA ILE A 74 4.61 0.07 -0.28
C ILE A 74 5.72 1.11 -0.06
N ALA A 75 6.98 0.68 0.08
CA ALA A 75 8.11 1.59 0.27
C ALA A 75 8.27 2.53 -0.95
N LYS A 76 8.22 2.00 -2.18
CA LYS A 76 8.24 2.82 -3.42
C LYS A 76 7.09 3.84 -3.43
N ALA A 77 5.87 3.43 -3.08
CA ALA A 77 4.71 4.31 -3.04
C ALA A 77 4.92 5.45 -2.03
N LEU A 78 5.42 5.15 -0.83
CA LEU A 78 5.75 6.15 0.20
C LEU A 78 6.81 7.14 -0.29
N PHE A 79 7.91 6.66 -0.89
CA PHE A 79 8.99 7.51 -1.39
C PHE A 79 8.50 8.46 -2.48
N ARG A 80 7.76 7.94 -3.48
CA ARG A 80 7.17 8.77 -4.54
C ARG A 80 6.22 9.81 -3.98
N LYS A 81 5.42 9.44 -2.98
CA LYS A 81 4.48 10.37 -2.36
C LYS A 81 5.18 11.47 -1.57
N LEU A 82 6.19 11.13 -0.78
CA LEU A 82 7.00 12.11 -0.06
C LEU A 82 7.78 13.02 -1.01
N ALA A 83 8.32 12.47 -2.10
CA ALA A 83 8.97 13.25 -3.15
C ALA A 83 8.03 14.25 -3.82
N SER A 84 6.78 13.86 -4.08
CA SER A 84 5.75 14.77 -4.59
C SER A 84 5.42 15.94 -3.65
N ARG A 85 5.80 15.82 -2.37
CA ARG A 85 5.69 16.86 -1.34
C ARG A 85 6.98 17.65 -1.13
N GLY A 86 8.01 17.40 -1.94
CA GLY A 86 9.30 18.10 -1.90
C GLY A 86 10.38 17.44 -1.04
N VAL A 87 10.15 16.22 -0.52
CA VAL A 87 11.19 15.47 0.19
C VAL A 87 12.21 14.95 -0.83
N THR A 88 13.49 15.23 -0.61
CA THR A 88 14.57 14.72 -1.45
C THR A 88 15.07 13.38 -0.89
N PHE A 89 15.30 12.44 -1.79
CA PHE A 89 15.88 11.14 -1.46
C PHE A 89 17.18 10.93 -2.23
N ASN A 90 18.13 10.31 -1.55
CA ASN A 90 19.41 9.87 -2.10
C ASN A 90 19.81 8.55 -1.41
N THR A 91 20.90 7.95 -1.87
CA THR A 91 21.39 6.67 -1.34
C THR A 91 21.65 6.71 0.17
N GLU A 92 22.19 7.82 0.69
CA GLU A 92 22.47 8.01 2.11
C GLU A 92 21.18 8.07 2.95
N THR A 93 20.13 8.67 2.40
CA THR A 93 18.80 8.72 3.02
C THR A 93 18.24 7.32 3.22
N PHE A 94 18.31 6.47 2.19
CA PHE A 94 17.81 5.09 2.27
C PHE A 94 18.65 4.21 3.20
N ARG A 95 19.97 4.39 3.24
CA ARG A 95 20.84 3.70 4.21
C ARG A 95 20.50 4.08 5.65
N SER A 96 20.27 5.37 5.90
CA SER A 96 19.86 5.87 7.21
C SER A 96 18.48 5.35 7.59
N LEU A 97 17.52 5.39 6.65
CA LEU A 97 16.17 4.88 6.85
C LEU A 97 16.15 3.38 7.15
N LYS A 98 16.93 2.56 6.42
CA LYS A 98 17.12 1.14 6.72
C LYS A 98 17.53 0.95 8.18
N ALA A 99 18.58 1.64 8.62
CA ALA A 99 19.12 1.47 9.98
C ALA A 99 18.12 1.91 11.06
N THR A 100 17.41 3.02 10.82
CA THR A 100 16.36 3.52 11.71
C THR A 100 15.17 2.55 11.79
N TYR A 101 14.68 2.06 10.65
CA TYR A 101 13.63 1.06 10.59
C TYR A 101 14.03 -0.20 11.36
N TYR A 102 15.21 -0.74 11.06
CA TYR A 102 15.71 -1.97 11.67
C TYR A 102 15.74 -1.86 13.20
N ARG A 103 16.27 -0.76 13.74
CA ARG A 103 16.30 -0.53 15.18
C ARG A 103 14.90 -0.49 15.80
N ILE A 104 14.01 0.33 15.24
CA ILE A 104 12.65 0.51 15.77
C ILE A 104 11.86 -0.80 15.67
N ALA A 105 12.03 -1.54 14.58
CA ALA A 105 11.34 -2.80 14.37
C ALA A 105 11.76 -3.87 15.39
N LEU A 106 13.05 -3.99 15.71
CA LEU A 106 13.52 -4.89 16.77
C LEU A 106 12.95 -4.52 18.14
N ASP A 107 12.89 -3.23 18.48
CA ASP A 107 12.26 -2.76 19.72
C ASP A 107 10.77 -3.16 19.77
N PHE A 108 10.08 -3.15 18.63
CA PHE A 108 8.70 -3.64 18.51
C PHE A 108 8.58 -5.16 18.64
N VAL A 109 9.50 -5.94 18.07
CA VAL A 109 9.50 -7.41 18.23
C VAL A 109 9.55 -7.77 19.71
N GLU A 110 10.43 -7.13 20.49
CA GLU A 110 10.51 -7.34 21.94
C GLU A 110 9.21 -6.92 22.65
N THR A 111 8.64 -5.77 22.28
CA THR A 111 7.39 -5.27 22.86
C THR A 111 6.22 -6.23 22.61
N TYR A 112 6.06 -6.71 21.37
CA TYR A 112 5.00 -7.66 21.01
C TYR A 112 5.25 -9.05 21.57
N HIS A 113 6.50 -9.46 21.75
CA HIS A 113 6.80 -10.69 22.48
C HIS A 113 6.29 -10.63 23.91
N ASN A 114 6.58 -9.53 24.61
CA ASN A 114 6.12 -9.32 25.99
C ASN A 114 4.58 -9.28 26.07
N ASP A 115 3.92 -8.61 25.11
CA ASP A 115 2.46 -8.59 25.04
C ASP A 115 1.87 -9.99 24.79
N ALA A 116 2.44 -10.75 23.85
CA ALA A 116 2.03 -12.13 23.59
C ALA A 116 2.14 -12.99 24.86
N VAL A 117 3.27 -12.92 25.57
CA VAL A 117 3.51 -13.67 26.81
C VAL A 117 2.50 -13.31 27.90
N ILE A 118 2.19 -12.02 28.09
CA ILE A 118 1.18 -11.57 29.07
C ILE A 118 -0.21 -12.13 28.74
N ASN A 119 -0.53 -12.24 27.45
CA ASN A 119 -1.80 -12.79 26.97
C ASN A 119 -1.80 -14.33 26.85
N GLY A 120 -0.73 -15.01 27.28
CA GLY A 120 -0.62 -16.47 27.21
C GLY A 120 -0.42 -17.03 25.80
N LEU A 121 0.02 -16.18 24.86
CA LEU A 121 0.36 -16.52 23.48
C LEU A 121 1.87 -16.73 23.33
N SER A 122 2.27 -17.50 22.30
CA SER A 122 3.66 -17.67 21.90
C SER A 122 3.96 -16.84 20.66
N LEU A 123 5.08 -16.12 20.67
CA LEU A 123 5.60 -15.40 19.51
C LEU A 123 6.99 -15.93 19.15
N ASP A 124 7.21 -16.27 17.88
CA ASP A 124 8.51 -16.71 17.37
C ASP A 124 9.40 -15.51 17.03
N ILE A 125 10.23 -15.10 17.99
CA ILE A 125 11.14 -13.96 17.84
C ILE A 125 12.07 -14.15 16.63
N HIS A 126 12.57 -15.36 16.39
CA HIS A 126 13.54 -15.58 15.32
C HIS A 126 12.90 -15.33 13.95
N HIS A 127 11.70 -15.85 13.74
CA HIS A 127 10.96 -15.63 12.51
C HIS A 127 10.58 -14.14 12.32
N GLU A 128 10.17 -13.46 13.40
CA GLU A 128 9.88 -12.03 13.35
C GLU A 128 11.14 -11.20 13.01
N GLU A 129 12.29 -11.51 13.60
CA GLU A 129 13.57 -10.85 13.28
C GLU A 129 13.99 -11.08 11.83
N GLN A 130 13.80 -12.29 11.28
CA GLN A 130 14.04 -12.57 9.86
C GLN A 130 13.16 -11.71 8.95
N ALA A 131 11.90 -11.49 9.32
CA ALA A 131 11.01 -10.60 8.58
C ALA A 131 11.50 -9.14 8.65
N VAL A 132 11.93 -8.69 9.84
CA VAL A 132 12.52 -7.35 10.02
C VAL A 132 13.77 -7.16 9.16
N GLU A 133 14.67 -8.13 9.11
CA GLU A 133 15.86 -8.09 8.25
C GLU A 133 15.49 -7.95 6.77
N LEU A 134 14.57 -8.80 6.29
CA LEU A 134 14.09 -8.74 4.90
C LEU A 134 13.46 -7.39 4.56
N PHE A 135 12.57 -6.88 5.41
CA PHE A 135 11.91 -5.60 5.17
C PHE A 135 12.89 -4.42 5.21
N ALA A 136 13.91 -4.49 6.06
CA ALA A 136 14.98 -3.49 6.10
C ALA A 136 15.79 -3.49 4.80
N GLU A 137 16.06 -4.65 4.20
CA GLU A 137 16.68 -4.75 2.88
C GLU A 137 15.77 -4.22 1.77
N ASN A 138 14.49 -4.54 1.84
CA ASN A 138 13.50 -4.11 0.86
C ASN A 138 13.32 -2.58 0.81
N ILE A 139 13.53 -1.87 1.91
CA ILE A 139 13.62 -0.40 1.93
C ILE A 139 14.73 0.11 1.00
N VAL A 140 15.90 -0.54 1.01
CA VAL A 140 17.03 -0.16 0.15
C VAL A 140 16.75 -0.51 -1.31
N LYS A 141 16.25 -1.72 -1.58
CA LYS A 141 15.85 -2.16 -2.94
C LYS A 141 14.83 -1.20 -3.55
N ALA A 142 13.80 -0.83 -2.78
CA ALA A 142 12.80 0.16 -3.18
C ALA A 142 13.41 1.54 -3.45
N GLY A 143 14.36 1.96 -2.62
CA GLY A 143 15.07 3.23 -2.79
C GLY A 143 15.94 3.27 -4.05
N GLU A 144 16.67 2.19 -4.33
CA GLU A 144 17.46 2.05 -5.56
C GLU A 144 16.57 2.08 -6.81
N ALA A 145 15.46 1.34 -6.80
CA ALA A 145 14.48 1.36 -7.89
C ALA A 145 13.87 2.76 -8.09
N PHE A 146 13.57 3.47 -7.00
CA PHE A 146 13.07 4.84 -7.04
C PHE A 146 14.07 5.81 -7.69
N LEU A 147 15.36 5.71 -7.34
CA LEU A 147 16.41 6.55 -7.91
C LEU A 147 16.69 6.22 -9.39
N ALA A 148 16.59 4.95 -9.77
CA ALA A 148 16.83 4.49 -11.14
C ALA A 148 15.73 4.95 -12.12
N ASN A 149 14.48 5.08 -11.66
CA ASN A 149 13.32 5.37 -12.52
C ASN A 149 12.57 6.66 -12.12
N PRO A 150 13.18 7.84 -12.24
CA PRO A 150 12.60 9.11 -11.77
C PRO A 150 11.33 9.55 -12.55
N MET A 151 11.08 8.98 -13.73
CA MET A 151 9.95 9.33 -14.59
C MET A 151 8.74 8.40 -14.45
N GLU A 152 8.86 7.34 -13.64
CA GLU A 152 7.77 6.40 -13.42
C GLU A 152 6.58 7.12 -12.77
N ARG A 153 5.40 6.98 -13.36
CA ARG A 153 4.21 7.69 -12.89
C ARG A 153 3.57 6.89 -11.75
N PRO A 154 3.45 7.46 -10.53
CA PRO A 154 2.93 6.74 -9.37
C PRO A 154 1.43 6.42 -9.41
N PHE A 155 0.67 7.05 -10.31
CA PHE A 155 -0.79 7.01 -10.28
C PHE A 155 -1.36 6.79 -11.67
N ILE A 156 -2.48 6.06 -11.73
CA ILE A 156 -3.33 6.07 -12.91
C ILE A 156 -3.96 7.47 -13.06
N PRO A 157 -4.33 7.89 -14.27
CA PRO A 157 -5.07 9.13 -14.49
C PRO A 157 -6.35 9.19 -13.62
N SER A 158 -6.67 10.35 -13.04
CA SER A 158 -7.96 10.54 -12.36
C SER A 158 -9.13 10.38 -13.33
N TRP A 159 -10.32 10.05 -12.83
CA TRP A 159 -11.53 9.96 -13.66
C TRP A 159 -11.81 11.27 -14.41
N ASN A 160 -11.60 12.43 -13.78
CA ASN A 160 -11.68 13.72 -14.47
C ASN A 160 -10.75 13.81 -15.69
N ARG A 161 -9.52 13.28 -15.58
CA ARG A 161 -8.57 13.24 -16.71
C ARG A 161 -8.98 12.22 -17.77
N VAL A 162 -9.47 11.05 -17.36
CA VAL A 162 -9.95 10.01 -18.29
C VAL A 162 -11.15 10.52 -19.08
N ILE A 163 -12.17 11.06 -18.41
CA ILE A 163 -13.38 11.64 -19.03
C ILE A 163 -13.02 12.80 -19.96
N SER A 164 -12.06 13.65 -19.57
CA SER A 164 -11.61 14.74 -20.45
C SER A 164 -10.91 14.24 -21.71
N ALA A 165 -10.19 13.11 -21.64
CA ALA A 165 -9.48 12.53 -22.78
C ALA A 165 -10.38 11.64 -23.65
N ILE A 166 -11.36 10.97 -23.03
CA ILE A 166 -12.31 10.04 -23.64
C ILE A 166 -13.72 10.37 -23.11
N PRO A 167 -14.42 11.34 -23.72
CA PRO A 167 -15.69 11.85 -23.20
C PRO A 167 -16.82 10.82 -23.08
N ASP A 168 -16.76 9.75 -23.88
CA ASP A 168 -17.75 8.68 -23.96
C ASP A 168 -17.35 7.41 -23.17
N ILE A 169 -16.25 7.44 -22.42
CA ILE A 169 -15.72 6.27 -21.67
C ILE A 169 -16.76 5.62 -20.75
N LEU A 170 -17.61 6.43 -20.10
CA LEU A 170 -18.63 5.93 -19.20
C LEU A 170 -19.71 5.14 -19.94
N GLN A 171 -20.06 5.56 -21.16
CA GLN A 171 -20.99 4.82 -22.01
C GLN A 171 -20.34 3.52 -22.51
N GLN A 172 -19.07 3.57 -22.94
CA GLN A 172 -18.33 2.38 -23.36
C GLN A 172 -18.25 1.32 -22.25
N LEU A 173 -18.08 1.75 -21.00
CA LEU A 173 -18.09 0.84 -19.85
C LEU A 173 -19.46 0.20 -19.61
N VAL A 174 -20.55 0.98 -19.72
CA VAL A 174 -21.92 0.44 -19.64
C VAL A 174 -22.14 -0.59 -20.74
N ASP A 175 -21.81 -0.24 -21.98
CA ASP A 175 -22.00 -1.12 -23.14
C ASP A 175 -21.19 -2.41 -23.00
N ALA A 176 -19.97 -2.34 -22.45
CA ALA A 176 -19.14 -3.51 -22.19
C ALA A 176 -19.73 -4.43 -21.12
N VAL A 177 -20.28 -3.89 -20.03
CA VAL A 177 -20.94 -4.67 -18.98
C VAL A 177 -22.22 -5.32 -19.49
N GLU A 178 -23.02 -4.61 -20.27
CA GLU A 178 -24.23 -5.16 -20.89
C GLU A 178 -23.89 -6.27 -21.90
N ALA A 179 -22.81 -6.12 -22.67
CA ALA A 179 -22.34 -7.14 -23.59
C ALA A 179 -21.86 -8.40 -22.86
N ASP A 180 -21.07 -8.26 -21.80
CA ASP A 180 -20.61 -9.36 -20.94
C ASP A 180 -21.80 -10.07 -20.28
N HIS A 181 -22.77 -9.32 -19.75
CA HIS A 181 -23.99 -9.88 -19.20
C HIS A 181 -24.78 -10.68 -20.24
N ALA A 182 -24.95 -10.15 -21.46
CA ALA A 182 -25.64 -10.87 -22.53
C ALA A 182 -24.92 -12.16 -22.95
N GLU A 183 -23.58 -12.19 -22.90
CA GLU A 183 -22.77 -13.37 -23.22
C GLU A 183 -22.90 -14.48 -22.15
N PHE A 184 -22.92 -14.12 -20.86
CA PHE A 184 -22.86 -15.07 -19.75
C PHE A 184 -24.18 -15.33 -19.00
N ALA A 185 -25.23 -14.54 -19.22
CA ALA A 185 -26.53 -14.71 -18.54
C ALA A 185 -27.33 -15.96 -18.97
N ALA A 186 -26.91 -16.66 -20.03
CA ALA A 186 -27.61 -17.84 -20.56
C ALA A 186 -27.02 -19.19 -20.11
N GLY A 187 -26.06 -19.21 -19.17
CA GLY A 187 -25.49 -20.42 -18.55
C GLY A 187 -25.96 -20.66 -17.13
#